data_AF-A0A933YPZ1-F1
#
_entry.id   AF-A0A933YPZ1-F1
#
_cell.length_a   1.000
_cell.length_b   1.000
_cell.length_c   1.000
_cell.angle_alpha   90.00
_cell.angle_beta   90.00
_cell.angle_gamma   90.00
#
_symmetry.space_group_name_H-M   'P 1'
#
loop_
_entity.id
_entity.type
_entity.pdbx_description
1 polymer ?
#
loop_
_entity_poly.entity_id
_entity_poly.type
_entity_poly.pdbx_seq_one_letter_code
_entity_poly.pdbx_strand_id
1 'polypeptide(L)'
;MARRIADGILAVGAEPFLDEVEIEAGEDFDDKILSFLERADELLVLLTPWALNRPYVWAELGAAWGRRIPIVGVLHGMTPTELQKRDGVPVFLKKRNLIDINSIDTYFQQVRRRVKQRRRIRGKR
;
A
#
# COMPACT_ATOMS: atom_id res chain seq x y z
N MET A 1 10.49 9.00 1.49
CA MET A 1 10.46 7.82 0.58
C MET A 1 9.07 7.62 -0.03
N ALA A 2 8.01 7.58 0.79
CA ALA A 2 6.62 7.41 0.35
C ALA A 2 6.22 8.39 -0.77
N ARG A 3 6.59 9.67 -0.65
CA ARG A 3 6.37 10.67 -1.71
C ARG A 3 6.93 10.27 -3.08
N ARG A 4 8.15 9.73 -3.15
CA ARG A 4 8.76 9.29 -4.41
C ARG A 4 8.02 8.09 -5.02
N ILE A 5 7.50 7.20 -4.16
CA ILE A 5 6.66 6.07 -4.61
C ILE A 5 5.35 6.60 -5.20
N ALA A 6 4.71 7.56 -4.52
CA ALA A 6 3.51 8.20 -5.04
C ALA A 6 3.76 8.90 -6.39
N ASP A 7 4.85 9.65 -6.52
CA ASP A 7 5.22 10.29 -7.79
C ASP A 7 5.41 9.24 -8.91
N GLY A 8 6.00 8.08 -8.60
CA GLY A 8 6.11 6.94 -9.52
C GLY A 8 4.77 6.32 -9.93
N ILE A 9 3.84 6.17 -8.97
CA ILE A 9 2.46 5.71 -9.22
C ILE A 9 1.72 6.70 -10.14
N LEU A 10 1.85 7.99 -9.85
CA LEU A 10 1.25 9.06 -10.65
C LEU A 10 1.80 9.04 -12.08
N ALA A 11 3.11 8.89 -12.24
CA ALA A 11 3.76 8.82 -13.55
C ALA A 11 3.30 7.64 -14.42
N VAL A 12 2.82 6.54 -13.81
CA VAL A 12 2.24 5.40 -14.55
C VAL A 12 0.73 5.50 -14.77
N GLY A 13 0.11 6.61 -14.36
CA GLY A 13 -1.29 6.95 -14.65
C GLY A 13 -2.29 6.39 -13.66
N ALA A 14 -1.87 6.12 -12.43
CA ALA A 14 -2.74 5.82 -11.29
C ALA A 14 -2.76 7.01 -10.31
N GLU A 15 -3.74 7.04 -9.41
CA GLU A 15 -3.93 8.13 -8.44
C GLU A 15 -3.48 7.66 -7.04
N PRO A 16 -2.30 8.07 -6.56
CA PRO A 16 -1.85 7.73 -5.21
C PRO A 16 -2.52 8.63 -4.17
N PHE A 17 -2.74 8.08 -2.98
CA PHE A 17 -3.07 8.83 -1.76
C PHE A 17 -1.96 8.59 -0.72
N LEU A 18 -1.54 9.63 -0.01
CA LEU A 18 -0.50 9.57 1.02
C LEU A 18 -1.07 10.08 2.35
N ASP A 19 -0.94 9.29 3.41
CA ASP A 19 -1.40 9.62 4.77
C ASP A 19 -0.63 10.81 5.37
N GLU A 20 0.69 10.88 5.18
CA GLU A 20 1.57 11.89 5.78
C GLU A 20 1.40 13.31 5.21
N VAL A 21 0.74 13.48 4.06
CA VAL A 21 0.75 14.76 3.32
C VAL A 21 -0.53 15.57 3.51
N GLU A 22 -1.62 14.99 4.00
CA GLU A 22 -2.96 15.62 3.95
C GLU A 22 -3.78 15.52 5.24
N ILE A 23 -3.21 15.10 6.36
CA ILE A 23 -3.93 15.00 7.65
C ILE A 23 -3.42 16.09 8.59
N GLU A 24 -4.22 17.14 8.77
CA GLU A 24 -3.96 18.18 9.77
C GLU A 24 -4.08 17.61 11.19
N ALA A 25 -3.27 18.11 12.12
CA ALA A 25 -3.29 17.64 13.51
C ALA A 25 -4.66 17.95 14.15
N GLY A 26 -5.46 16.92 14.43
CA GLY A 26 -6.75 17.02 15.11
C GLY A 26 -7.97 16.45 14.36
N GLU A 27 -7.82 16.06 13.08
CA GLU A 27 -8.83 15.22 12.41
C GLU A 27 -8.78 13.79 12.99
N ASP A 28 -9.95 13.15 13.15
CA ASP A 28 -10.05 11.72 13.45
C ASP A 28 -9.37 10.94 12.31
N PHE A 29 -8.09 10.66 12.54
CA PHE A 29 -7.14 9.98 11.65
C PHE A 29 -7.75 8.74 10.99
N ASP A 30 -8.64 8.06 11.72
CA ASP A 30 -9.26 6.80 11.33
C ASP A 30 -10.32 6.97 10.23
N ASP A 31 -11.22 7.96 10.31
CA ASP A 31 -12.36 8.07 9.39
C ASP A 31 -11.93 8.43 7.97
N LYS A 32 -10.98 9.35 7.84
CA LYS A 32 -10.48 9.80 6.54
C LYS A 32 -9.78 8.66 5.81
N ILE A 33 -8.86 7.95 6.47
CA ILE A 33 -8.14 6.82 5.88
C ILE A 33 -9.09 5.68 5.54
N LEU A 34 -10.06 5.38 6.41
CA LEU A 34 -11.10 4.37 6.11
C LEU A 34 -11.91 4.76 4.87
N SER A 35 -12.34 6.02 4.74
CA SER A 35 -13.07 6.52 3.56
C SER A 35 -12.23 6.48 2.27
N PHE A 36 -10.92 6.71 2.37
CA PHE A 36 -10.02 6.54 1.23
C PHE A 36 -9.86 5.09 0.86
N LEU A 37 -9.63 4.23 1.86
CA LEU A 37 -9.58 2.81 1.65
C LEU A 37 -10.87 2.37 0.95
N GLU A 38 -12.07 2.83 1.36
CA GLU A 38 -13.38 2.52 0.76
C GLU A 38 -13.42 2.63 -0.77
N ARG A 39 -12.69 3.59 -1.32
CA ARG A 39 -12.64 3.86 -2.75
C ARG A 39 -11.37 3.32 -3.41
N ALA A 40 -10.39 2.90 -2.61
CA ALA A 40 -9.11 2.42 -3.09
C ALA A 40 -9.22 1.07 -3.80
N ASP A 41 -8.44 0.94 -4.87
CA ASP A 41 -8.32 -0.27 -5.65
C ASP A 41 -7.29 -1.25 -5.10
N GLU A 42 -6.29 -0.75 -4.38
CA GLU A 42 -5.23 -1.51 -3.72
C GLU A 42 -4.60 -0.65 -2.61
N LEU A 43 -4.08 -1.30 -1.58
CA LEU A 43 -3.28 -0.68 -0.53
C LEU A 43 -1.81 -1.02 -0.76
N LEU A 44 -0.94 -0.02 -0.92
CA LEU A 44 0.51 -0.19 -0.83
C LEU A 44 0.98 0.23 0.56
N VAL A 45 1.70 -0.64 1.26
CA VAL A 45 2.25 -0.35 2.58
C VAL A 45 3.77 -0.41 2.53
N LEU A 46 4.43 0.68 2.93
CA LEU A 46 5.89 0.72 3.12
C LEU A 46 6.24 0.13 4.49
N LEU A 47 6.60 -1.14 4.50
CA LEU A 47 6.98 -1.91 5.67
C LEU A 47 8.44 -1.62 6.03
N THR A 48 8.62 -0.86 7.11
CA THR A 48 9.92 -0.61 7.76
C THR A 48 9.89 -1.16 9.18
N PRO A 49 11.06 -1.43 9.80
CA PRO A 49 11.11 -1.83 11.21
C PRO A 49 10.37 -0.89 12.16
N TRP A 50 10.34 0.41 11.84
CA TRP A 50 9.63 1.45 12.60
C TRP A 50 8.12 1.42 12.37
N ALA A 51 7.67 1.32 11.11
CA ALA A 51 6.24 1.26 10.77
C ALA A 51 5.54 0.06 11.42
N LEU A 52 6.23 -1.08 11.52
CA LEU A 52 5.70 -2.30 12.16
C LEU A 52 5.41 -2.14 13.68
N ASN A 53 5.97 -1.11 14.33
CA ASN A 53 5.71 -0.83 15.74
C ASN A 53 4.56 0.16 15.96
N ARG A 54 3.89 0.61 14.89
CA ARG A 54 2.81 1.58 14.96
C ARG A 54 1.44 0.89 14.92
N PRO A 55 0.58 1.08 15.94
CA PRO A 55 -0.74 0.44 15.99
C PRO A 55 -1.61 0.72 14.76
N TYR A 56 -1.59 1.95 14.24
CA TYR A 56 -2.42 2.36 13.11
C TYR A 56 -2.11 1.60 11.81
N VAL A 57 -0.85 1.23 11.57
CA VAL A 57 -0.45 0.41 10.40
C VAL A 57 -1.18 -0.94 10.38
N TRP A 58 -1.43 -1.52 11.56
CA TRP A 58 -2.17 -2.77 11.68
C TRP A 58 -3.66 -2.58 11.46
N ALA A 59 -4.23 -1.46 11.88
CA ALA A 59 -5.62 -1.11 11.63
C ALA A 59 -5.89 -0.96 10.12
N GLU A 60 -5.03 -0.24 9.39
CA GLU A 60 -5.14 -0.06 7.94
C GLU A 60 -5.02 -1.38 7.16
N LEU A 61 -4.01 -2.19 7.53
CA LEU A 61 -3.84 -3.53 6.96
C LEU A 61 -5.05 -4.42 7.23
N GLY A 62 -5.63 -4.33 8.43
CA GLY A 62 -6.85 -5.03 8.82
C GLY A 62 -8.06 -4.58 7.99
N ALA A 63 -8.25 -3.27 7.82
CA ALA A 63 -9.34 -2.69 7.04
C ALA A 63 -9.24 -3.09 5.56
N ALA A 64 -8.07 -2.98 4.95
CA ALA A 64 -7.84 -3.42 3.58
C ALA A 64 -8.04 -4.93 3.40
N TRP A 65 -7.61 -5.74 4.38
CA TRP A 65 -7.83 -7.17 4.36
C TRP A 65 -9.32 -7.53 4.46
N GLY A 66 -10.05 -6.91 5.38
CA GLY A 66 -11.50 -7.08 5.54
C GLY A 66 -12.28 -6.71 4.28
N ARG A 67 -11.86 -5.64 3.58
CA ARG A 67 -12.48 -5.19 2.31
C ARG A 67 -12.01 -5.96 1.08
N ARG A 68 -11.12 -6.94 1.25
CA ARG A 68 -10.61 -7.80 0.17
C ARG A 68 -9.95 -7.05 -1.00
N ILE A 69 -9.43 -5.85 -0.74
CA ILE A 69 -8.60 -5.17 -1.74
C ILE A 69 -7.17 -5.75 -1.71
N PRO A 70 -6.46 -5.77 -2.84
CA PRO A 70 -5.06 -6.18 -2.88
C PRO A 70 -4.22 -5.35 -1.90
N ILE A 71 -3.35 -6.02 -1.14
CA ILE A 71 -2.35 -5.39 -0.28
C ILE A 71 -0.98 -5.70 -0.87
N VAL A 72 -0.19 -4.66 -1.14
CA VAL A 72 1.16 -4.71 -1.67
C VAL A 72 2.12 -4.23 -0.59
N GLY A 73 2.89 -5.15 -0.01
CA GLY A 73 3.91 -4.81 0.98
C GLY A 73 5.23 -4.48 0.28
N VAL A 74 5.78 -3.29 0.57
CA VAL A 74 7.11 -2.87 0.11
C VAL A 74 8.04 -2.86 1.32
N LEU A 75 9.09 -3.67 1.31
CA LEU A 75 10.06 -3.75 2.39
C LEU A 75 11.16 -2.70 2.21
N HIS A 76 11.50 -2.00 3.28
CA HIS A 76 12.65 -1.10 3.32
C HIS A 76 13.40 -1.24 4.66
N GLY A 77 14.70 -1.53 4.57
CA GLY A 77 15.55 -1.76 5.76
C GLY A 77 15.29 -3.10 6.46
N MET A 78 14.64 -4.05 5.77
CA MET A 78 14.47 -5.42 6.25
C MET A 78 14.21 -6.39 5.09
N THR A 79 14.46 -7.67 5.34
CA THR A 79 14.24 -8.77 4.41
C THR A 79 12.88 -9.45 4.63
N PRO A 80 12.35 -10.17 3.63
CA PRO A 80 11.14 -10.98 3.81
C PRO A 80 11.27 -11.99 4.95
N THR A 81 12.45 -12.60 5.11
CA THR A 81 12.75 -13.57 6.16
C THR A 81 12.64 -12.95 7.56
N GLU A 82 13.16 -11.73 7.74
CA GLU A 82 13.04 -11.00 9.01
C GLU A 82 11.57 -10.65 9.32
N LEU A 83 10.79 -10.24 8.32
CA LEU A 83 9.36 -9.99 8.53
C LEU A 83 8.62 -11.27 8.93
N GLN A 84 8.93 -12.40 8.29
CA GLN A 84 8.28 -13.69 8.56
C GLN A 84 8.58 -14.20 9.98
N LYS A 85 9.78 -13.94 10.49
CA LYS A 85 10.19 -14.34 11.85
C LYS A 85 9.67 -13.41 12.95
N ARG A 86 9.20 -12.21 12.62
CA ARG A 86 8.75 -11.24 13.61
C ARG A 86 7.41 -11.66 14.23
N ASP A 87 7.34 -11.57 15.55
CA ASP A 87 6.12 -11.77 16.32
C ASP A 87 5.13 -10.62 16.11
N GLY A 88 3.84 -10.88 16.30
CA GLY A 88 2.78 -9.90 16.12
C GLY A 88 2.44 -9.54 14.67
N VAL A 89 3.26 -9.96 13.69
CA VAL A 89 2.95 -9.77 12.27
C VAL A 89 1.87 -10.76 11.81
N PRO A 90 0.71 -10.31 11.30
CA PRO A 90 -0.36 -11.18 10.87
C PRO A 90 0.06 -12.15 9.76
N VAL A 91 -0.46 -13.38 9.84
CA VAL A 91 -0.16 -14.46 8.88
C VAL A 91 -0.52 -14.06 7.43
N PHE A 92 -1.57 -13.26 7.24
CA PHE A 92 -1.96 -12.80 5.92
C PHE A 92 -0.92 -11.88 5.27
N LEU A 93 -0.08 -11.20 6.05
CA LEU A 93 1.00 -10.36 5.53
C LEU A 93 2.22 -11.23 5.20
N LYS A 94 2.54 -12.21 6.05
CA LYS A 94 3.65 -13.15 5.85
C LYS A 94 3.52 -14.00 4.58
N LYS A 95 2.28 -14.26 4.14
CA LYS A 95 1.98 -15.08 2.94
C LYS A 95 1.95 -14.30 1.62
N ARG A 96 2.15 -12.98 1.64
CA ARG A 96 2.08 -12.14 0.42
C ARG A 96 3.43 -12.07 -0.29
N ASN A 97 3.37 -11.85 -1.59
CA ASN A 97 4.55 -11.50 -2.37
C ASN A 97 4.97 -10.07 -2.04
N LEU A 98 6.03 -9.92 -1.24
CA LEU A 98 6.56 -8.64 -0.80
C LEU A 98 7.59 -8.13 -1.81
N ILE A 99 7.64 -6.82 -1.98
CA ILE A 99 8.53 -6.16 -2.94
C ILE A 99 9.66 -5.52 -2.14
N ASP A 100 10.90 -5.83 -2.48
CA ASP A 100 12.03 -5.05 -1.98
C ASP A 100 11.97 -3.64 -2.59
N ILE A 101 12.18 -2.59 -1.81
CA ILE A 101 12.16 -1.20 -2.29
C ILE A 101 13.11 -0.98 -3.48
N ASN A 102 14.23 -1.70 -3.55
CA ASN A 102 15.18 -1.61 -4.66
C ASN A 102 14.63 -2.21 -5.96
N SER A 103 13.51 -2.94 -5.88
CA SER A 103 12.79 -3.53 -7.01
C SER A 103 11.41 -2.88 -7.23
N ILE A 104 11.19 -1.67 -6.70
CA ILE A 104 9.90 -0.96 -6.78
C ILE A 104 9.43 -0.70 -8.22
N ASP A 105 10.34 -0.62 -9.19
CA ASP A 105 10.00 -0.49 -10.61
C ASP A 105 9.11 -1.63 -11.10
N THR A 106 9.29 -2.84 -10.55
CA THR A 106 8.44 -3.99 -10.86
C THR A 106 6.99 -3.70 -10.49
N TYR A 107 6.75 -3.06 -9.35
CA TYR A 107 5.42 -2.63 -8.93
C TYR A 107 4.84 -1.60 -9.90
N PHE A 108 5.61 -0.58 -10.28
CA PHE A 108 5.14 0.44 -11.23
C PHE A 108 4.73 -0.15 -12.58
N GLN A 109 5.48 -1.12 -13.10
CA GLN A 109 5.08 -1.82 -14.35
C GLN A 109 3.78 -2.60 -14.17
N GLN A 110 3.57 -3.24 -13.02
CA GLN A 110 2.32 -3.93 -12.74
C GLN A 110 1.14 -2.96 -12.64
N VAL A 111 1.30 -1.81 -11.97
CA VAL A 111 0.28 -0.74 -11.92
C VAL A 111 -0.04 -0.23 -13.32
N ARG A 112 0.99 0.10 -14.12
CA ARG A 112 0.82 0.55 -15.52
C ARG A 112 0.00 -0.44 -16.34
N ARG A 113 0.24 -1.75 -16.17
CA ARG A 113 -0.53 -2.80 -16.83
C ARG A 113 -2.00 -2.80 -16.37
N ARG A 114 -2.26 -2.68 -15.06
CA ARG A 114 -3.62 -2.60 -14.51
C ARG A 114 -4.38 -1.37 -15.03
N VAL A 115 -3.74 -0.20 -15.05
CA VAL A 115 -4.31 1.05 -15.61
C VAL A 115 -4.71 0.88 -17.08
N LYS A 116 -3.81 0.34 -17.91
CA LYS A 116 -4.10 0.08 -19.33
C LYS A 116 -5.29 -0.87 -19.51
N GLN A 117 -5.34 -1.94 -18.72
CA GLN A 117 -6.44 -2.92 -18.77
C GLN A 117 -7.79 -2.28 -18.41
N ARG A 118 -7.84 -1.45 -17.36
CA ARG A 118 -9.07 -0.76 -16.94
C ARG A 118 -9.57 0.26 -17.96
N ARG A 119 -8.66 1.04 -18.56
CA ARG A 119 -9.02 1.99 -19.63
C ARG A 119 -9.65 1.27 -20.83
N ARG A 120 -9.09 0.13 -21.22
CA ARG A 120 -9.63 -0.70 -22.32
C ARG A 120 -11.02 -1.25 -22.03
N ILE A 121 -11.33 -1.60 -20.77
CA ILE A 121 -12.66 -2.07 -20.37
C ILE A 121 -13.67 -0.93 -20.40
N ARG A 122 -13.29 0.26 -19.89
CA ARG A 122 -14.16 1.44 -19.86
C ARG A 122 -14.47 2.00 -21.25
N GLY A 123 -13.53 1.98 -22.18
CA GLY A 123 -13.75 2.44 -23.57
C GLY A 123 -14.49 1.45 -24.48
N LYS A 124 -14.91 0.28 -23.97
CA LYS A 124 -15.73 -0.71 -24.68
C LYS A 124 -17.20 -0.72 -24.23
N ARG A 125 -17.56 0.11 -23.25
CA ARG A 125 -18.93 0.38 -22.82
C ARG A 125 -19.36 1.71 -23.41
#